data_AF-A0AAN6V2U7-F1
#
_entry.id   AF-A0AAN6V2U7-F1
#
_cell.length_a   1.000
_cell.length_b   1.000
_cell.length_c   1.000
_cell.angle_alpha   90.00
_cell.angle_beta   90.00
_cell.angle_gamma   90.00
#
_symmetry.space_group_name_H-M   'P 1'
#
loop_
_entity.id
_entity.type
_entity.pdbx_description
1 polymer ?
#
loop_
_entity_poly.entity_id
_entity_poly.type
_entity_poly.pdbx_seq_one_letter_code
_entity_poly.pdbx_strand_id
1 'polypeptide(L)'
;MGSTTLIRGFKISVATLDAFLRANNVYETYGTPPFYKRHPDEDPISKLLFSKISQHDSDADKNKFRVLIPLVEGAGRCTTAYVAYAWAGVLAHREIKLDEDLPAELPKGFEELRQEILGYGKDVADGEKIADEGKLGLYMVVTYEIRGDYGDALDHTESTY
;
A
#
# COMPACT_ATOMS: atom_id res chain seq x y z
N MET A 1 4.12 -18.54 -2.72
CA MET A 1 2.67 -18.26 -2.57
C MET A 1 2.40 -16.84 -3.04
N GLY A 2 1.23 -16.61 -3.64
CA GLY A 2 0.79 -15.27 -4.03
C GLY A 2 -0.41 -14.82 -3.19
N SER A 3 -0.62 -13.52 -3.08
CA SER A 3 -1.79 -12.93 -2.41
C SER A 3 -2.55 -12.09 -3.40
N THR A 4 -3.88 -12.13 -3.28
CA THR A 4 -4.76 -11.13 -3.89
C THR A 4 -5.14 -10.16 -2.79
N THR A 5 -5.02 -8.86 -3.04
CA THR A 5 -5.43 -7.83 -2.08
C THR A 5 -6.35 -6.85 -2.79
N LEU A 6 -7.52 -6.62 -2.19
CA LEU A 6 -8.40 -5.51 -2.56
C LEU A 6 -7.97 -4.27 -1.80
N ILE A 7 -7.90 -3.13 -2.48
CA ILE A 7 -7.44 -1.89 -1.89
C ILE A 7 -8.36 -0.73 -2.23
N ARG A 8 -8.59 0.13 -1.24
CA ARG A 8 -9.05 1.49 -1.44
C ARG A 8 -7.86 2.41 -1.30
N GLY A 9 -7.61 3.22 -2.32
CA GLY A 9 -6.39 4.00 -2.40
C GLY A 9 -6.20 4.62 -3.77
N PHE A 10 -4.96 4.91 -4.13
CA PHE A 10 -4.59 5.41 -5.46
C PHE A 10 -3.39 4.67 -6.04
N LYS A 11 -3.33 4.62 -7.36
CA LYS A 11 -2.17 4.11 -8.11
C LYS A 11 -1.15 5.21 -8.35
N ILE A 12 0.14 4.87 -8.31
CA ILE A 12 1.26 5.73 -8.65
C ILE A 12 2.32 4.97 -9.42
N SER A 13 3.16 5.70 -10.17
CA SER A 13 4.37 5.09 -10.71
C SER A 13 5.34 4.76 -9.57
N VAL A 14 6.09 3.67 -9.75
CA VAL A 14 7.17 3.30 -8.84
C VAL A 14 8.24 4.39 -8.79
N ALA A 15 8.51 5.07 -9.90
CA ALA A 15 9.48 6.15 -9.94
C ALA A 15 9.06 7.34 -9.06
N THR A 16 7.78 7.75 -9.11
CA THR A 16 7.24 8.78 -8.21
C THR A 16 7.29 8.33 -6.74
N LEU A 17 6.91 7.08 -6.46
CA LEU A 17 7.02 6.52 -5.11
C LEU A 17 8.47 6.56 -4.60
N ASP A 18 9.42 6.06 -5.39
CA ASP A 18 10.82 5.95 -5.02
C ASP A 18 11.44 7.35 -4.81
N ALA A 19 11.07 8.34 -5.62
CA ALA A 19 11.45 9.74 -5.40
C ALA A 19 10.94 10.28 -4.05
N PHE A 20 9.67 10.02 -3.71
CA PHE A 20 9.09 10.37 -2.40
C PHE A 20 9.81 9.66 -1.25
N LEU A 21 10.09 8.36 -1.37
CA LEU A 21 10.79 7.59 -0.34
C LEU A 21 12.20 8.12 -0.11
N ARG A 22 12.96 8.34 -1.20
CA ARG A 22 14.33 8.87 -1.16
C ARG A 22 14.39 10.22 -0.46
N ALA A 23 13.46 11.13 -0.79
CA ALA A 23 13.38 12.46 -0.17
C ALA A 23 13.08 12.41 1.34
N ASN A 24 12.45 11.34 1.82
CA ASN A 24 12.14 11.12 3.23
C ASN A 24 13.10 10.13 3.92
N ASN A 25 14.28 9.87 3.34
CA ASN A 25 15.30 8.95 3.87
C ASN A 25 14.80 7.50 4.08
N VAL A 26 13.85 7.05 3.26
CA VAL A 26 13.39 5.66 3.20
C VAL A 26 13.95 5.00 1.95
N TYR A 27 14.38 3.74 2.06
CA TYR A 27 14.88 2.99 0.92
C TYR A 27 13.81 2.82 -0.16
N GLU A 28 14.24 3.01 -1.40
CA GLU A 28 13.42 2.86 -2.59
C GLU A 28 13.02 1.40 -2.80
N THR A 29 11.89 1.20 -3.47
CA THR A 29 11.33 -0.12 -3.76
C THR A 29 11.89 -0.72 -5.04
N TYR A 30 12.23 0.14 -6.02
CA TYR A 30 12.59 -0.26 -7.37
C TYR A 30 11.61 -1.29 -7.96
N GLY A 31 10.31 -1.14 -7.66
CA GLY A 31 9.25 -2.02 -8.14
C GLY A 31 9.24 -3.40 -7.48
N THR A 32 9.92 -3.56 -6.35
CA THR A 32 9.91 -4.78 -5.53
C THR A 32 8.92 -4.62 -4.38
N PRO A 33 8.00 -5.59 -4.16
CA PRO A 33 7.08 -5.54 -3.04
C PRO A 33 7.80 -5.44 -1.68
N PRO A 34 7.32 -4.61 -0.74
CA PRO A 34 7.86 -4.55 0.61
C PRO A 34 7.53 -5.85 1.38
N PHE A 35 8.23 -6.07 2.50
CA PHE A 35 8.00 -7.25 3.35
C PHE A 35 6.66 -7.12 4.08
N TYR A 36 5.65 -7.89 3.68
CA TYR A 36 4.31 -7.63 4.16
C TYR A 36 4.07 -8.01 5.63
N LYS A 37 4.80 -8.98 6.16
CA LYS A 37 4.77 -9.32 7.60
C LYS A 37 5.24 -8.19 8.54
N ARG A 38 5.97 -7.21 8.00
CA ARG A 38 6.55 -6.11 8.79
C ARG A 38 5.59 -4.97 9.05
N HIS A 39 4.42 -4.97 8.42
CA HIS A 39 3.46 -3.90 8.60
C HIS A 39 2.70 -4.02 9.94
N PRO A 40 2.39 -2.89 10.61
CA PRO A 40 2.89 -1.54 10.33
C PRO A 40 4.25 -1.24 10.99
N ASP A 41 4.60 -1.94 12.07
CA ASP A 41 5.61 -1.49 13.04
C ASP A 41 7.07 -1.79 12.69
N GLU A 42 7.33 -2.62 11.69
CA GLU A 42 8.67 -2.93 11.17
C GLU A 42 8.85 -2.44 9.72
N ASP A 43 7.80 -1.90 9.09
CA ASP A 43 7.82 -1.41 7.71
C ASP A 43 8.06 0.11 7.67
N PRO A 44 9.25 0.57 7.22
CA PRO A 44 9.57 1.99 7.15
C PRO A 44 8.63 2.79 6.26
N ILE A 45 8.08 2.17 5.21
CA ILE A 45 7.14 2.85 4.31
C ILE A 45 5.82 3.11 5.05
N SER A 46 5.26 2.07 5.69
CA SER A 46 4.04 2.22 6.50
C SER A 46 4.20 3.25 7.61
N LYS A 47 5.36 3.27 8.30
CA LYS A 47 5.67 4.30 9.31
C LYS A 47 5.71 5.70 8.71
N LEU A 48 6.33 5.87 7.55
CA LEU A 48 6.38 7.16 6.87
C LEU A 48 4.97 7.64 6.52
N LEU A 49 4.16 6.80 5.86
CA LEU A 49 2.78 7.14 5.50
C LEU A 49 1.98 7.53 6.74
N PHE A 50 2.04 6.73 7.80
CA PHE A 50 1.36 7.02 9.05
C PHE A 50 1.83 8.36 9.64
N SER A 51 3.15 8.61 9.70
CA SER A 51 3.68 9.87 10.24
C SER A 51 3.20 11.12 9.49
N LYS A 52 2.94 11.01 8.18
CA LYS A 52 2.39 12.10 7.36
C LYS A 52 0.91 12.29 7.64
N ILE A 53 0.14 11.19 7.71
CA ILE A 53 -1.29 11.25 8.06
C ILE A 53 -1.50 11.81 9.47
N SER A 54 -0.70 11.39 10.45
CA SER A 54 -0.83 11.81 11.85
C SER A 54 -0.65 13.32 12.07
N GLN A 55 -0.05 14.04 11.11
CA GLN A 55 0.03 15.51 11.15
C GLN A 55 -1.33 16.16 10.89
N HIS A 56 -2.24 15.46 10.20
CA HIS A 56 -3.58 15.91 9.85
C HIS A 56 -4.66 15.23 10.70
N ASP A 57 -4.41 14.00 11.15
CA ASP A 57 -5.33 13.17 11.92
C ASP A 57 -4.62 12.43 13.06
N SER A 58 -4.71 12.97 14.27
CA SER A 58 -4.08 12.40 15.46
C SER A 58 -4.63 11.04 15.87
N ASP A 59 -5.85 10.71 15.44
CA ASP A 59 -6.57 9.48 15.79
C ASP A 59 -6.50 8.45 14.66
N ALA A 60 -5.68 8.69 13.64
CA ALA A 60 -5.50 7.79 12.52
C ALA A 60 -5.03 6.39 12.97
N ASP A 61 -5.56 5.36 12.34
CA ASP A 61 -5.15 3.98 12.59
C ASP A 61 -3.96 3.60 11.70
N LYS A 62 -2.80 3.36 12.31
CA LYS A 62 -1.56 2.97 11.62
C LYS A 62 -1.68 1.71 10.75
N ASN A 63 -2.63 0.82 11.03
CA ASN A 63 -2.82 -0.43 10.27
C ASN A 63 -3.48 -0.22 8.89
N LYS A 64 -4.00 0.98 8.63
CA LYS A 64 -4.73 1.30 7.40
C LYS A 64 -3.83 1.63 6.22
N PHE A 65 -2.66 2.21 6.49
CA PHE A 65 -1.82 2.84 5.47
C PHE A 65 -0.70 1.93 5.00
N ARG A 66 -0.68 1.61 3.71
CA ARG A 66 0.30 0.65 3.17
C ARG A 66 0.58 0.87 1.70
N VAL A 67 1.80 0.52 1.27
CA VAL A 67 2.14 0.37 -0.14
C VAL A 67 2.02 -1.08 -0.59
N LEU A 68 1.34 -1.29 -1.72
CA LEU A 68 1.33 -2.55 -2.46
C LEU A 68 1.98 -2.37 -3.82
N ILE A 69 2.82 -3.32 -4.20
CA ILE A 69 3.44 -3.38 -5.52
C ILE A 69 3.10 -4.76 -6.08
N PRO A 70 2.46 -4.86 -7.26
CA PRO A 70 2.23 -6.13 -7.90
C PRO A 70 3.56 -6.82 -8.19
N LEU A 71 3.55 -8.14 -8.11
CA LEU A 71 4.64 -8.97 -8.61
C LEU A 71 3.98 -10.21 -9.20
N VAL A 72 4.34 -10.59 -10.42
CA VAL A 72 3.86 -11.82 -11.04
C VAL A 72 5.07 -12.67 -11.40
N GLU A 73 4.99 -13.96 -11.15
CA GLU A 73 6.06 -14.89 -11.45
C GLU A 73 6.42 -14.83 -12.95
N GLY A 74 7.72 -14.72 -13.25
CA GLY A 74 8.22 -14.59 -14.62
C GLY A 74 8.06 -13.19 -15.25
N ALA A 75 7.46 -12.22 -14.55
CA ALA A 75 7.38 -10.84 -14.99
C ALA A 75 8.57 -10.00 -14.49
N GLY A 76 8.88 -8.93 -15.22
CA GLY A 76 9.83 -7.91 -14.75
C GLY A 76 9.29 -7.13 -13.55
N ARG A 77 10.11 -6.21 -13.02
CA ARG A 77 9.71 -5.28 -11.95
C ARG A 77 8.49 -4.49 -12.37
N CYS A 78 7.53 -4.33 -11.46
CA CYS A 78 6.34 -3.54 -11.74
C CYS A 78 6.70 -2.05 -11.82
N THR A 79 6.04 -1.32 -12.72
CA THR A 79 6.16 0.14 -12.80
C THR A 79 5.06 0.86 -12.01
N THR A 80 4.10 0.12 -11.46
CA THR A 80 2.96 0.66 -10.72
C THR A 80 3.01 0.22 -9.27
N ALA A 81 2.81 1.15 -8.36
CA ALA A 81 2.58 0.92 -6.95
C ALA A 81 1.20 1.47 -6.55
N TYR A 82 0.71 1.05 -5.41
CA TYR A 82 -0.55 1.49 -4.86
C TYR A 82 -0.39 1.91 -3.42
N VAL A 83 -0.90 3.08 -3.07
CA VAL A 83 -0.95 3.57 -1.68
C VAL A 83 -2.37 3.37 -1.20
N ALA A 84 -2.54 2.52 -0.19
CA ALA A 84 -3.82 2.15 0.38
C ALA A 84 -4.13 2.96 1.64
N TYR A 85 -5.42 3.24 1.84
CA TYR A 85 -6.00 3.68 3.12
C TYR A 85 -7.01 2.66 3.68
N ALA A 86 -7.39 1.66 2.90
CA ALA A 86 -8.08 0.47 3.37
C ALA A 86 -7.68 -0.72 2.47
N TRP A 87 -7.58 -1.91 3.04
CA TRP A 87 -7.15 -3.08 2.29
C TRP A 87 -7.69 -4.38 2.90
N ALA A 88 -7.95 -5.36 2.04
CA ALA A 88 -8.43 -6.68 2.44
C ALA A 88 -7.70 -7.77 1.64
N GLY A 89 -6.97 -8.63 2.35
CA GLY A 89 -6.35 -9.82 1.77
C GLY A 89 -7.38 -10.89 1.43
N VAL A 90 -7.22 -11.53 0.28
CA VAL A 90 -8.01 -12.65 -0.24
C VAL A 90 -7.05 -13.77 -0.65
N LEU A 91 -7.05 -14.86 0.11
CA LEU A 91 -6.18 -16.02 -0.16
C LEU A 91 -6.79 -16.96 -1.21
N ALA A 92 -8.06 -17.34 -1.02
CA ALA A 92 -8.81 -18.18 -1.96
C ALA A 92 -10.26 -17.69 -2.11
N HIS A 93 -10.90 -17.36 -0.99
CA HIS A 93 -12.26 -16.81 -0.94
C HIS A 93 -12.42 -16.02 0.36
N ARG A 94 -13.13 -14.88 0.29
CA ARG A 94 -13.50 -14.05 1.44
C ARG A 94 -14.78 -13.27 1.10
N GLU A 95 -15.75 -13.24 2.01
CA GLU A 95 -16.84 -12.27 1.96
C GLU A 95 -16.31 -10.90 2.37
N ILE A 96 -16.54 -9.88 1.54
CA ILE A 96 -16.05 -8.52 1.77
C ILE A 96 -17.24 -7.65 2.17
N LYS A 97 -17.16 -7.12 3.38
CA LYS A 97 -18.12 -6.11 3.85
C LYS A 97 -17.61 -4.74 3.42
N LEU A 98 -18.15 -4.20 2.33
CA LEU A 98 -17.62 -2.98 1.71
C LEU A 98 -17.51 -1.79 2.68
N ASP A 99 -18.47 -1.63 3.59
CA ASP A 99 -18.48 -0.50 4.52
C ASP A 99 -17.50 -0.68 5.70
N GLU A 100 -17.18 -1.92 6.07
CA GLU A 100 -16.26 -2.23 7.18
C GLU A 100 -14.82 -2.45 6.67
N ASP A 101 -14.65 -3.29 5.64
CA ASP A 101 -13.35 -3.71 5.12
C ASP A 101 -12.74 -2.68 4.16
N LEU A 102 -13.56 -2.01 3.35
CA LEU A 102 -13.13 -1.15 2.24
C LEU A 102 -13.95 0.15 2.14
N PRO A 103 -14.03 0.93 3.25
CA PRO A 103 -14.87 2.12 3.34
C PRO A 103 -14.59 3.07 2.18
N ALA A 104 -15.67 3.62 1.62
CA ALA A 104 -15.58 4.56 0.51
C ALA A 104 -15.10 5.95 0.96
N GLU A 105 -15.33 6.30 2.22
CA GLU A 105 -14.91 7.57 2.80
C GLU A 105 -13.39 7.69 2.83
N LEU A 106 -12.89 8.85 2.39
CA LEU A 106 -11.47 9.14 2.38
C LEU A 106 -11.03 9.59 3.77
N PRO A 107 -10.03 8.94 4.40
CA PRO A 107 -9.54 9.40 5.70
C PRO A 107 -8.95 10.80 5.62
N LYS A 108 -9.06 11.53 6.72
CA LYS A 108 -8.48 12.87 6.86
C LYS A 108 -6.95 12.82 6.65
N GLY A 109 -6.40 13.79 5.92
CA GLY A 109 -4.97 13.83 5.61
C GLY A 109 -4.55 12.99 4.40
N PHE A 110 -5.40 12.08 3.92
CA PHE A 110 -5.00 11.17 2.84
C PHE A 110 -4.94 11.86 1.47
N GLU A 111 -5.79 12.87 1.24
CA GLU A 111 -5.69 13.69 0.03
C GLU A 111 -4.42 14.55 0.05
N GLU A 112 -4.05 15.11 1.20
CA GLU A 112 -2.82 15.88 1.38
C GLU A 112 -1.58 15.00 1.13
N LEU A 113 -1.55 13.80 1.70
CA LEU A 113 -0.51 12.80 1.44
C LEU A 113 -0.44 12.45 -0.05
N ARG A 114 -1.59 12.26 -0.70
CA ARG A 114 -1.66 11.96 -2.13
C ARG A 114 -1.02 13.08 -2.96
N GLN A 115 -1.39 14.33 -2.68
CA GLN A 115 -0.82 15.49 -3.38
C GLN A 115 0.68 15.66 -3.11
N GLU A 116 1.13 15.40 -1.88
CA GLU A 116 2.56 15.42 -1.53
C GLU A 116 3.34 14.41 -2.37
N ILE A 117 2.90 13.15 -2.40
CA ILE A 117 3.56 12.08 -3.18
C ILE A 117 3.60 12.44 -4.68
N LEU A 118 2.47 12.90 -5.23
CA LEU A 118 2.40 13.32 -6.64
C LEU A 118 3.31 14.52 -6.96
N GLY A 119 3.60 15.36 -5.96
CA GLY A 119 4.56 16.45 -6.08
C GLY A 119 5.96 16.00 -6.51
N TYR A 120 6.38 14.80 -6.10
CA TYR A 120 7.66 14.19 -6.47
C TYR A 120 7.68 13.61 -7.89
N GLY A 121 6.52 13.44 -8.53
CA GLY A 121 6.41 12.95 -9.91
C GLY A 121 6.79 13.99 -10.97
N LYS A 122 7.02 15.25 -10.58
CA LYS A 122 7.41 16.34 -11.50
C LYS A 122 8.79 16.11 -12.11
N ASP A 123 9.70 15.52 -11.35
CA ASP A 123 11.09 15.28 -11.76
C ASP A 123 11.29 13.88 -12.37
N VAL A 124 10.22 13.09 -12.46
CA VAL A 124 10.22 11.74 -13.06
C VAL A 124 10.12 11.86 -14.58
N ALA A 125 10.93 11.07 -15.29
CA ALA A 125 10.91 11.05 -16.74
C ALA A 125 9.55 10.56 -17.28
N ASP A 126 9.07 11.14 -18.38
CA ASP A 126 7.74 10.82 -18.90
C ASP A 126 7.54 9.34 -19.25
N GLY A 127 8.61 8.64 -19.63
CA GLY A 127 8.58 7.19 -19.90
C GLY A 127 8.40 6.31 -18.64
N GLU A 128 8.57 6.87 -17.44
CA GLU A 128 8.42 6.17 -16.17
C GLU A 128 7.08 6.45 -15.48
N LYS A 129 6.31 7.40 -16.00
CA LYS A 129 4.97 7.74 -15.50
C LYS A 129 3.95 6.70 -15.95
N ILE A 130 2.84 6.62 -15.21
CA ILE A 130 1.72 5.74 -15.54
C ILE A 130 0.47 6.55 -15.89
N ALA A 131 -0.41 5.96 -16.69
CA ALA A 131 -1.71 6.56 -16.99
C ALA A 131 -2.56 6.73 -15.71
N ASP A 132 -3.25 7.86 -15.60
CA ASP A 132 -4.05 8.28 -14.44
C ASP A 132 -3.32 8.16 -13.08
N GLU A 133 -2.04 8.51 -13.04
CA GLU A 133 -1.29 8.59 -11.79
C GLU A 133 -2.03 9.46 -10.75
N GLY A 134 -2.17 8.93 -9.53
CA GLY A 134 -2.92 9.57 -8.46
C GLY A 134 -4.42 9.30 -8.46
N LYS A 135 -4.97 8.53 -9.41
CA LYS A 135 -6.40 8.21 -9.45
C LYS A 135 -6.82 7.40 -8.22
N LEU A 136 -7.76 7.93 -7.44
CA LEU A 136 -8.41 7.21 -6.35
C LEU A 136 -9.35 6.13 -6.90
N GLY A 137 -9.43 4.99 -6.22
CA GLY A 137 -10.29 3.89 -6.65
C GLY A 137 -10.26 2.67 -5.74
N LEU A 138 -11.03 1.67 -6.15
CA LEU A 138 -10.96 0.31 -5.66
C LEU A 138 -10.11 -0.49 -6.67
N TYR A 139 -9.03 -1.11 -6.20
CA TYR A 139 -8.15 -1.92 -7.04
C TYR A 139 -8.00 -3.33 -6.49
N MET A 140 -7.74 -4.28 -7.39
CA MET A 140 -7.33 -5.63 -7.06
C MET A 140 -5.86 -5.78 -7.45
N VAL A 141 -5.02 -6.12 -6.48
CA VAL A 141 -3.56 -6.25 -6.65
C VAL A 141 -3.17 -7.69 -6.38
N VAL A 142 -2.40 -8.28 -7.31
CA VAL A 142 -1.85 -9.63 -7.15
C VAL A 142 -0.36 -9.53 -6.93
N THR A 143 0.12 -10.14 -5.85
CA THR A 143 1.54 -10.17 -5.48
C THR A 143 1.97 -11.61 -5.25
N TYR A 144 2.72 -12.17 -6.21
CA TYR A 144 3.46 -13.42 -6.10
C TYR A 144 4.73 -13.22 -5.28
N GLU A 145 5.30 -14.32 -4.78
CA GLU A 145 6.50 -14.31 -3.93
C GLU A 145 6.39 -13.34 -2.74
N ILE A 146 5.22 -13.32 -2.10
CA ILE A 146 5.00 -12.47 -0.93
C ILE A 146 6.13 -12.69 0.07
N ARG A 147 6.79 -11.59 0.42
CA ARG A 147 7.87 -11.63 1.40
C ARG A 147 7.29 -11.52 2.81
N GLY A 148 7.24 -12.65 3.51
CA GLY A 148 6.67 -12.78 4.85
C GLY A 148 5.20 -13.18 4.81
N ASP A 149 4.88 -14.26 5.51
CA ASP A 149 3.56 -14.92 5.49
C ASP A 149 2.48 -14.07 6.18
N TYR A 150 1.22 -14.23 5.79
CA TYR A 150 0.04 -13.54 6.37
C TYR A 150 -0.55 -14.29 7.59
N GLY A 151 0.13 -15.34 8.09
CA GLY A 151 -0.42 -16.34 9.00
C GLY A 151 -0.88 -15.84 10.39
N ASP A 152 -0.38 -14.70 10.87
CA ASP A 152 -0.64 -14.26 12.25
C ASP A 152 -2.07 -13.73 12.48
N ALA A 153 -2.88 -13.52 11.43
CA ALA A 153 -4.30 -13.18 11.58
C ALA A 153 -5.17 -14.34 12.10
N LEU A 154 -4.61 -15.53 12.28
CA LEU A 154 -5.30 -16.73 12.77
C LEU A 154 -4.93 -17.15 14.21
N ASP A 155 -3.98 -16.47 14.86
CA ASP A 155 -3.51 -16.85 16.21
C ASP A 155 -4.39 -16.30 17.36
N HIS A 156 -5.56 -15.73 17.03
CA HIS A 156 -6.58 -15.31 17.99
C HIS A 156 -7.80 -16.23 18.04
N THR A 157 -7.65 -17.53 17.76
CA THR A 157 -8.60 -18.52 18.28
C THR A 157 -8.21 -18.91 19.70
N GLU A 158 -9.05 -18.48 20.64
CA GLU A 158 -9.04 -18.83 22.06
C GLU A 158 -8.67 -20.30 22.31
N SER A 159 -7.53 -20.52 22.95
CA SER A 159 -7.26 -21.77 23.65
C SER A 159 -7.87 -21.69 25.05
N THR A 160 -9.15 -22.04 25.15
CA THR A 160 -9.74 -22.50 26.42
C THR A 160 -10.44 -23.82 26.15
N TYR A 161 -9.72 -24.91 26.46
CA TYR A 161 -10.30 -26.18 26.88
C TYR A 161 -10.80 -26.06 28.32
#